data_AF-A0A1M6URZ0-F1
#
_entry.id   AF-A0A1M6URZ0-F1
#
_cell.length_a   1.000
_cell.length_b   1.000
_cell.length_c   1.000
_cell.angle_alpha   90.00
_cell.angle_beta   90.00
_cell.angle_gamma   90.00
#
_symmetry.space_group_name_H-M   'P 1'
#
loop_
_entity.id
_entity.type
_entity.pdbx_description
1 polymer ?
#
loop_
_entity_poly.entity_id
_entity_poly.type
_entity_poly.pdbx_seq_one_letter_code
_entity_poly.pdbx_strand_id
1 'polypeptide(L)'
;MQTSLEVPQLVVHQPARDEAEAVQLTELAKLIEAAEPLPDLRDLAPAVRELFPLPAYEVGCGGAHIWLHRAGEEQRLALVW
;
A
#
# COMPACT_ATOMS: atom_id res chain seq x y z
N MET A 1 0.51 -28.13 -1.67
CA MET A 1 0.37 -26.81 -1.01
C MET A 1 -0.39 -25.93 -1.99
N GLN A 2 -1.67 -25.63 -1.74
CA GLN A 2 -2.39 -24.66 -2.56
C GLN A 2 -1.88 -23.27 -2.14
N THR A 3 -1.00 -22.69 -2.95
CA THR A 3 -0.80 -21.24 -2.96
C THR A 3 -2.09 -20.64 -3.48
N SER A 4 -3.01 -20.30 -2.59
CA SER A 4 -4.14 -19.45 -2.95
C SER A 4 -3.55 -18.11 -3.40
N LEU A 5 -3.86 -17.70 -4.62
CA LEU A 5 -3.47 -16.38 -5.11
C LEU A 5 -4.33 -15.36 -4.39
N GLU A 6 -3.69 -14.40 -3.72
CA GLU A 6 -4.36 -13.32 -3.02
C GLU A 6 -4.56 -12.17 -4.00
N VAL A 7 -5.80 -11.73 -4.13
CA VAL A 7 -6.11 -10.53 -4.93
C VAL A 7 -5.85 -9.34 -4.01
N PRO A 8 -4.84 -8.50 -4.30
CA PRO A 8 -4.54 -7.36 -3.45
C PRO A 8 -5.72 -6.40 -3.43
N GLN A 9 -6.07 -5.89 -2.26
CA GLN A 9 -7.11 -4.90 -2.04
C GLN A 9 -6.58 -3.71 -1.25
N LEU A 10 -6.84 -2.50 -1.74
CA LEU A 10 -6.49 -1.27 -1.06
C LEU A 10 -7.62 -0.80 -0.14
N VAL A 11 -7.30 -0.55 1.12
CA VAL A 11 -8.18 0.07 2.12
C VAL A 11 -7.54 1.37 2.58
N VAL A 12 -8.17 2.49 2.25
CA VAL A 12 -7.73 3.81 2.68
C VAL A 12 -8.44 4.17 3.99
N HIS A 13 -7.66 4.36 5.06
CA HIS A 13 -8.17 4.67 6.41
C HIS A 13 -8.26 6.17 6.66
N GLN A 14 -7.38 6.96 6.04
CA GLN A 14 -7.38 8.41 6.15
C GLN A 14 -7.51 9.06 4.78
N PRO A 15 -8.27 10.16 4.67
CA PRO A 15 -8.32 10.92 3.43
C PRO A 15 -6.94 11.52 3.12
N ALA A 16 -6.71 11.78 1.84
CA ALA A 16 -5.51 12.47 1.39
C ALA A 16 -5.35 13.83 2.11
N ARG A 17 -4.15 14.14 2.59
CA ARG A 17 -3.82 15.41 3.24
C ARG A 17 -3.73 16.55 2.23
N ASP A 18 -3.16 16.26 1.06
CA ASP A 18 -2.87 17.22 0.00
C ASP A 18 -3.09 16.57 -1.38
N GLU A 19 -3.16 17.38 -2.43
CA GLU A 19 -3.34 16.90 -3.82
C GLU A 19 -2.24 15.91 -4.25
N ALA A 20 -1.00 16.11 -3.80
CA ALA A 20 0.10 15.19 -4.10
C ALA A 20 -0.14 13.79 -3.48
N GLU A 21 -0.62 13.72 -2.24
CA GLU A 21 -0.96 12.44 -1.58
C GLU A 21 -2.19 11.80 -2.23
N ALA A 22 -3.16 12.62 -2.68
CA ALA A 22 -4.32 12.13 -3.43
C ALA A 22 -3.92 11.46 -4.74
N VAL A 23 -2.95 12.04 -5.47
CA VAL A 23 -2.37 11.43 -6.67
C VAL A 23 -1.65 10.13 -6.33
N GLN A 24 -0.84 10.11 -5.26
CA GLN A 24 -0.14 8.88 -4.83
C GLN A 24 -1.11 7.75 -4.46
N LEU A 25 -2.18 8.05 -3.71
CA LEU A 25 -3.23 7.08 -3.39
C LEU A 25 -3.97 6.57 -4.62
N THR A 26 -4.20 7.45 -5.60
CA THR A 26 -4.83 7.09 -6.88
C THR A 26 -3.91 6.17 -7.70
N GLU A 27 -2.61 6.47 -7.77
CA GLU A 27 -1.64 5.61 -8.45
C GLU A 27 -1.49 4.27 -7.73
N LEU A 28 -1.54 4.25 -6.39
CA LEU A 28 -1.57 3.01 -5.62
C LEU A 28 -2.82 2.19 -5.95
N ALA A 29 -4.00 2.80 -5.98
CA ALA A 29 -5.23 2.10 -6.34
C ALA A 29 -5.12 1.46 -7.73
N LYS A 30 -4.64 2.20 -8.73
CA LYS A 30 -4.41 1.67 -10.09
C LYS A 30 -3.39 0.54 -10.11
N LEU A 31 -2.33 0.65 -9.32
CA LEU A 31 -1.31 -0.39 -9.22
C LEU A 31 -1.88 -1.68 -8.65
N ILE A 32 -2.74 -1.58 -7.62
CA ILE A 32 -3.46 -2.72 -7.05
C ILE A 32 -4.49 -3.29 -8.03
N GLU A 33 -5.26 -2.45 -8.72
CA GLU A 33 -6.24 -2.90 -9.73
C GLU A 33 -5.59 -3.56 -10.95
N ALA A 34 -4.39 -3.12 -11.34
CA ALA A 34 -3.60 -3.70 -12.42
C ALA A 34 -2.78 -4.91 -11.99
N ALA A 35 -2.61 -5.13 -10.67
CA ALA A 35 -1.87 -6.28 -10.17
C ALA A 35 -2.69 -7.55 -10.37
N GLU A 36 -2.09 -8.53 -11.04
CA GLU A 36 -2.63 -9.88 -11.10
C GLU A 36 -2.67 -10.49 -9.69
N PRO A 37 -3.49 -11.52 -9.44
CA PRO A 37 -3.49 -12.23 -8.16
C PRO A 37 -2.06 -12.70 -7.83
N LEU A 38 -1.51 -12.22 -6.72
CA LEU A 38 -0.12 -12.48 -6.35
C LEU A 38 -0.04 -13.69 -5.42
N PRO A 39 1.02 -14.50 -5.53
CA PRO A 39 1.30 -15.54 -4.54
C PRO A 39 1.77 -14.96 -3.20
N ASP A 40 2.27 -13.72 -3.20
CA ASP A 40 2.72 -13.04 -2.00
C ASP A 40 2.60 -11.51 -2.15
N LEU A 41 1.90 -10.86 -1.22
CA LEU A 41 1.72 -9.41 -1.22
C LEU A 41 3.01 -8.64 -0.93
N ARG A 42 4.03 -9.28 -0.36
CA ARG A 42 5.34 -8.64 -0.10
C ARG A 42 6.03 -8.17 -1.38
N ASP A 43 5.71 -8.75 -2.53
CA ASP A 43 6.22 -8.32 -3.83
C ASP A 43 5.71 -6.92 -4.23
N LEU A 44 4.58 -6.46 -3.69
CA LEU A 44 4.09 -5.09 -3.91
C LEU A 44 4.79 -4.05 -3.01
N ALA A 45 5.37 -4.47 -1.88
CA ALA A 45 6.00 -3.56 -0.92
C ALA A 45 7.07 -2.61 -1.53
N PRO A 46 7.96 -3.05 -2.44
CA PRO A 46 8.88 -2.13 -3.11
C PRO A 46 8.15 -1.07 -3.95
N ALA A 47 7.14 -1.45 -4.74
CA ALA A 47 6.39 -0.50 -5.55
C ALA A 47 5.61 0.52 -4.70
N VAL A 48 5.03 0.07 -3.58
CA VAL A 48 4.38 0.97 -2.61
C VAL A 48 5.39 1.95 -2.00
N ARG A 49 6.62 1.51 -1.71
CA ARG A 49 7.70 2.39 -1.21
C ARG A 49 8.16 3.43 -2.22
N GLU A 50 8.09 3.13 -3.51
CA GLU A 50 8.42 4.12 -4.56
C GLU A 50 7.34 5.21 -4.66
N LEU A 51 6.07 4.85 -4.48
CA LEU A 51 4.96 5.82 -4.44
C LEU A 51 4.97 6.65 -3.15
N PHE A 52 5.37 6.05 -2.03
CA PHE A 52 5.40 6.66 -0.70
C PHE A 52 6.80 6.61 -0.09
N PRO A 53 7.72 7.49 -0.53
CA PRO A 53 9.10 7.44 -0.11
C PRO A 53 9.31 8.00 1.31
N LEU A 54 10.30 7.43 2.00
CA LEU A 54 10.89 8.03 3.20
C LEU A 54 11.53 9.38 2.85
N PRO A 55 11.58 10.35 3.79
CA PRO A 55 11.15 10.26 5.19
C PRO A 55 9.69 10.69 5.40
N ALA A 56 8.91 10.96 4.35
CA ALA A 56 7.55 11.47 4.49
C ALA A 56 6.54 10.38 4.88
N TYR A 57 6.81 9.14 4.50
CA TYR A 57 5.94 7.99 4.75
C TYR A 57 6.71 6.78 5.24
N GLU A 58 6.07 5.99 6.09
CA GLU A 58 6.57 4.72 6.58
C GLU A 58 5.75 3.59 5.97
N VAL A 59 6.42 2.74 5.19
CA VAL A 59 5.82 1.56 4.57
C VAL A 59 6.39 0.31 5.21
N GLY A 60 5.54 -0.41 5.93
CA GLY A 60 5.86 -1.70 6.50
C GLY A 60 5.08 -2.82 5.84
N CYS A 61 5.64 -4.04 5.92
CA CYS A 61 5.00 -5.23 5.42
C CYS A 61 5.01 -6.30 6.51
N GLY A 62 3.82 -6.77 6.88
CA GLY A 62 3.61 -7.73 7.96
C GLY A 62 2.88 -8.96 7.44
N GLY A 63 3.62 -10.05 7.18
CA GLY A 63 3.06 -11.32 6.71
C GLY A 63 2.36 -11.19 5.37
N ALA A 64 1.04 -10.98 5.40
CA ALA A 64 0.14 -10.92 4.26
C ALA A 64 -0.55 -9.54 4.11
N HIS A 65 0.04 -8.47 4.65
CA HIS A 65 -0.46 -7.12 4.37
C HIS A 65 0.66 -6.08 4.36
N ILE A 66 0.47 -5.02 3.58
CA ILE A 66 1.30 -3.83 3.56
C ILE A 66 0.54 -2.73 4.27
N TRP A 67 1.18 -2.05 5.20
CA TRP A 67 0.62 -0.88 5.87
C TRP A 67 1.43 0.36 5.54
N LEU A 68 0.73 1.49 5.43
CA LEU A 68 1.27 2.79 5.11
C LEU A 68 0.91 3.77 6.23
N HIS A 69 1.91 4.47 6.75
CA HIS A 69 1.76 5.54 7.73
C HIS A 69 2.39 6.82 7.19
N ARG A 70 1.87 7.97 7.63
CA ARG A 70 2.58 9.24 7.47
C ARG A 70 3.66 9.32 8.54
N ALA A 71 4.83 9.84 8.20
CA ALA A 71 5.91 9.96 9.16
C ALA A 71 5.50 10.88 10.31
N GLY A 72 5.70 10.39 11.54
CA GLY A 72 5.29 11.08 12.77
C GLY A 72 3.82 10.92 13.14
N GLU A 73 3.05 10.12 12.40
CA GLU A 73 1.65 9.82 12.72
C GLU A 73 1.46 8.35 13.09
N GLU A 74 0.76 8.10 14.19
CA GLU A 74 0.44 6.75 14.66
C GLU A 74 -0.68 6.09 13.84
N GLN A 75 -1.47 6.90 13.12
CA GLN A 75 -2.60 6.45 12.33
C GLN A 75 -2.18 5.93 10.96
N ARG A 76 -2.74 4.78 10.57
CA ARG A 76 -2.59 4.22 9.22
C ARG A 76 -3.21 5.14 8.20
N LEU A 77 -2.48 5.46 7.14
CA LEU A 77 -3.01 6.13 5.96
C LEU A 77 -3.80 5.13 5.11
N ALA A 78 -3.17 3.99 4.79
CA ALA A 78 -3.77 2.93 3.99
C ALA A 78 -3.20 1.55 4.36
N LEU A 79 -3.93 0.51 3.95
CA LEU A 79 -3.59 -0.90 4.10
C LEU A 79 -3.82 -1.62 2.76
N VAL A 80 -2.91 -2.51 2.38
CA VAL A 80 -3.08 -3.45 1.26
C VAL A 80 -3.08 -4.87 1.83
N TRP A 81 -4.07 -5.68 1.49
CA TRP A 81 -4.28 -7.06 1.99
C TRP A 81 -4.88 -7.95 0.91
#